data_AF-A0A9E1VZS8-F1
#
_entry.id   AF-A0A9E1VZS8-F1
#
_cell.length_a   1.000
_cell.length_b   1.000
_cell.length_c   1.000
_cell.angle_alpha   90.00
_cell.angle_beta   90.00
_cell.angle_gamma   90.00
#
_symmetry.space_group_name_H-M   'P 1'
#
loop_
_entity.id
_entity.type
_entity.pdbx_description
1 polymer ?
#
loop_
_entity_poly.entity_id
_entity_poly.type
_entity_poly.pdbx_seq_one_letter_code
_entity_poly.pdbx_strand_id
1 'polypeptide(L)'
;TKLSLEDYKAGKENGETFGEYFDRKGKTYFRDLLSPLKDLPAIEQSPESYIDYGSTEKFSLEDRGQGECAGAVTDMITDRISEAERAHFQGKLSLEKNDFKETGEHAKRSVIASARALLVTEGMDFNDDWECLKKFQSLVIDMEIVAAKHAKLIDSFETTPDAKDEKTAGWWLTEAGELVEESKKIQNTMQSEKTLRIRVGGDDPKAKAGEKNGKQSIDLLGVKCPFNYVKTKIKLETMASGSILEVLLDAGEPSENVPRSIKNDGHQVVSLKEENGHYKLTVEKA
;
A
#
# COMPACT_ATOMS: atom_id res chain seq x y z
N THR A 1 -15.27 -16.53 18.45
CA THR A 1 -16.61 -16.41 17.83
C THR A 1 -17.78 -16.90 18.68
N LYS A 2 -17.59 -17.76 19.69
CA LYS A 2 -18.73 -18.31 20.48
C LYS A 2 -19.31 -17.35 21.53
N LEU A 3 -18.52 -16.40 22.04
CA LEU A 3 -18.90 -15.54 23.17
C LEU A 3 -20.14 -14.68 22.92
N SER A 4 -20.23 -14.00 21.76
CA SER A 4 -21.39 -13.18 21.41
C SER A 4 -22.66 -14.01 21.15
N LEU A 5 -22.51 -15.23 20.63
CA LEU A 5 -23.62 -16.13 20.36
C LEU A 5 -24.15 -16.77 21.64
N GLU A 6 -23.27 -17.10 22.59
CA GLU A 6 -23.63 -17.60 23.92
C GLU A 6 -24.31 -16.52 24.74
N ASP A 7 -23.77 -15.30 24.74
CA ASP A 7 -24.37 -14.14 25.37
C ASP A 7 -25.77 -13.83 24.82
N TYR A 8 -25.93 -13.85 23.49
CA TYR A 8 -27.25 -13.73 22.85
C TYR A 8 -28.22 -14.83 23.26
N LYS A 9 -27.78 -16.10 23.27
CA LYS A 9 -28.67 -17.21 23.68
C LYS A 9 -29.13 -17.09 25.12
N ALA A 10 -28.30 -16.55 26.00
CA ALA A 10 -28.61 -16.35 27.42
C ALA A 10 -29.44 -15.08 27.67
N GLY A 11 -29.18 -14.02 26.92
CA GLY A 11 -29.75 -12.68 27.14
C GLY A 11 -30.97 -12.36 26.28
N LYS A 12 -31.38 -13.26 25.37
CA LYS A 12 -32.44 -12.96 24.43
C LYS A 12 -33.85 -12.89 25.07
N GLU A 13 -34.64 -11.92 24.65
CA GLU A 13 -36.02 -11.67 25.08
C GLU A 13 -37.00 -11.91 23.91
N ASN A 14 -38.18 -12.48 24.19
CA ASN A 14 -39.33 -12.52 23.25
C ASN A 14 -39.05 -12.91 21.79
N GLY A 15 -38.23 -13.94 21.56
CA GLY A 15 -37.93 -14.40 20.20
C GLY A 15 -37.16 -13.38 19.35
N GLU A 16 -36.59 -12.36 19.98
CA GLU A 16 -35.79 -11.34 19.31
C GLU A 16 -34.67 -11.97 18.50
N THR A 17 -34.37 -11.35 17.37
CA THR A 17 -33.24 -11.67 16.51
C THR A 17 -31.93 -11.16 17.11
N PHE A 18 -30.80 -11.65 16.62
CA PHE A 18 -29.49 -11.18 17.06
C PHE A 18 -29.30 -9.68 16.78
N GLY A 19 -29.86 -9.16 15.70
CA GLY A 19 -29.81 -7.73 15.36
C GLY A 19 -30.54 -6.88 16.40
N GLU A 20 -31.76 -7.27 16.77
CA GLU A 20 -32.56 -6.56 17.79
C GLU A 20 -31.90 -6.64 19.17
N TYR A 21 -31.33 -7.79 19.54
CA TYR A 21 -30.52 -7.94 20.74
C TYR A 21 -29.31 -7.01 20.73
N PHE A 22 -28.63 -6.93 19.58
CA PHE A 22 -27.45 -6.08 19.41
C PHE A 22 -27.80 -4.60 19.59
N ASP A 23 -28.88 -4.14 18.97
CA ASP A 23 -29.34 -2.76 19.06
C ASP A 23 -29.79 -2.40 20.48
N ARG A 24 -30.45 -3.34 21.18
CA ARG A 24 -30.92 -3.17 22.57
C ARG A 24 -29.77 -3.06 23.57
N LYS A 25 -28.75 -3.91 23.46
CA LYS A 25 -27.58 -3.90 24.35
C LYS A 25 -26.58 -2.79 23.99
N GLY A 26 -26.53 -2.42 22.71
CA GLY A 26 -25.70 -1.35 22.19
C GLY A 26 -24.22 -1.71 22.03
N LYS A 27 -23.51 -0.90 21.23
CA LYS A 27 -22.11 -1.16 20.82
C LYS A 27 -21.14 -1.28 22.00
N THR A 28 -21.30 -0.46 23.04
CA THR A 28 -20.40 -0.44 24.20
C THR A 28 -20.43 -1.77 24.95
N TYR A 29 -21.61 -2.37 25.11
CA TYR A 29 -21.76 -3.67 25.75
C TYR A 29 -20.95 -4.76 25.02
N PHE A 30 -21.09 -4.85 23.69
CA PHE A 30 -20.33 -5.84 22.91
C PHE A 30 -18.84 -5.56 22.86
N ARG A 31 -18.44 -4.28 22.87
CA ARG A 31 -17.03 -3.90 22.97
C ARG A 31 -16.41 -4.45 24.25
N ASP A 32 -17.12 -4.33 25.36
CA ASP A 32 -16.64 -4.79 26.67
C ASP A 32 -16.71 -6.32 26.78
N LEU A 33 -17.78 -6.94 26.27
CA LEU A 33 -17.94 -8.40 26.16
C LEU A 33 -16.76 -9.03 25.39
N LEU A 34 -16.35 -8.41 24.28
CA LEU A 34 -15.27 -8.91 23.43
C LEU A 34 -13.87 -8.47 23.90
N SER A 35 -13.77 -7.59 24.90
CA SER A 35 -12.48 -7.05 25.37
C SER A 35 -11.47 -8.14 25.76
N PRO A 36 -11.84 -9.23 26.44
CA PRO A 36 -10.90 -10.30 26.79
C PRO A 36 -10.31 -11.04 25.58
N LEU A 37 -10.94 -10.95 24.41
CA LEU A 37 -10.44 -11.59 23.18
C LEU A 37 -9.43 -10.71 22.43
N LYS A 38 -9.20 -9.47 22.89
CA LYS A 38 -8.18 -8.59 22.31
C LYS A 38 -6.77 -9.02 22.69
N ASP A 39 -6.63 -9.60 23.88
CA ASP A 39 -5.34 -10.03 24.40
C ASP A 39 -5.12 -11.48 23.97
N LEU A 40 -4.24 -11.67 23.01
CA LEU A 40 -3.79 -13.00 22.62
C LEU A 40 -2.80 -13.51 23.68
N PRO A 41 -2.99 -14.74 24.21
CA PRO A 41 -2.00 -15.36 25.07
C PRO A 41 -0.66 -15.51 24.34
N ALA A 42 0.45 -15.50 25.07
CA ALA A 42 1.77 -15.71 24.49
C ALA A 42 1.83 -17.04 23.71
N ILE A 43 2.64 -17.10 22.65
CA ILE A 43 2.72 -18.27 21.75
C ILE A 43 3.09 -19.55 22.50
N GLU A 44 3.81 -19.45 23.62
CA GLU A 44 4.16 -20.57 24.50
C GLU A 44 2.95 -21.12 25.28
N GLN A 45 1.94 -20.29 25.51
CA GLN A 45 0.74 -20.62 26.31
C GLN A 45 -0.42 -21.11 25.45
N SER A 46 -0.49 -20.71 24.18
CA SER A 46 -1.52 -21.19 23.24
C SER A 46 -0.99 -21.24 21.80
N PRO A 47 -0.09 -22.18 21.47
CA PRO A 47 0.48 -22.34 20.13
C PRO A 47 -0.59 -22.48 19.03
N GLU A 48 -1.71 -23.12 19.35
CA GLU A 48 -2.86 -23.35 18.47
C GLU A 48 -3.58 -22.07 18.04
N SER A 49 -3.47 -20.97 18.80
CA SER A 49 -4.02 -19.66 18.39
C SER A 49 -3.24 -19.02 17.23
N TYR A 50 -2.07 -19.57 16.91
CA TYR A 50 -1.15 -19.08 15.87
C TYR A 50 -1.00 -20.09 14.71
N ILE A 51 -1.92 -21.05 14.61
CA ILE A 51 -2.00 -22.02 13.53
C ILE A 51 -3.30 -21.79 12.78
N ASP A 52 -3.23 -21.73 11.45
CA ASP A 52 -4.41 -21.51 10.61
C ASP A 52 -5.44 -22.63 10.75
N TYR A 53 -6.71 -22.27 10.62
CA TYR A 53 -7.81 -23.20 10.81
C TYR A 53 -7.71 -24.39 9.83
N GLY A 54 -7.55 -25.61 10.39
CA GLY A 54 -7.40 -26.84 9.60
C GLY A 54 -5.95 -27.21 9.26
N SER A 55 -4.97 -26.38 9.64
CA SER A 55 -3.56 -26.72 9.57
C SER A 55 -3.08 -27.40 10.86
N THR A 56 -2.15 -28.34 10.73
CA THR A 56 -1.38 -28.91 11.85
C THR A 56 0.05 -28.35 11.91
N GLU A 57 0.41 -27.53 10.94
CA GLU A 57 1.75 -26.97 10.78
C GLU A 57 1.75 -25.50 11.18
N LYS A 58 2.87 -25.05 11.75
CA LYS A 58 3.06 -23.64 12.09
C LYS A 58 2.97 -22.82 10.81
N PHE A 59 2.31 -21.67 10.88
CA PHE A 59 2.31 -20.70 9.80
C PHE A 59 3.76 -20.44 9.36
N SER A 60 4.06 -20.78 8.11
CA SER A 60 5.36 -20.62 7.49
C SER A 60 5.20 -19.89 6.16
N LEU A 61 6.11 -18.96 5.88
CA LEU A 61 6.20 -18.30 4.58
C LEU A 61 6.97 -19.15 3.56
N GLU A 62 7.46 -20.33 3.95
CA GLU A 62 8.31 -21.19 3.11
C GLU A 62 7.56 -21.84 1.94
N ASP A 63 6.26 -22.14 2.10
CA ASP A 63 5.43 -22.78 1.06
C ASP A 63 4.71 -21.78 0.15
N ARG A 64 5.01 -20.48 0.28
CA ARG A 64 4.31 -19.43 -0.45
C ARG A 64 4.75 -19.40 -1.92
N GLY A 65 3.84 -19.74 -2.81
CA GLY A 65 4.06 -19.75 -4.26
C GLY A 65 4.55 -18.39 -4.79
N GLN A 66 5.44 -18.43 -5.79
CA GLN A 66 6.00 -17.27 -6.47
C GLN A 66 4.87 -16.39 -7.05
N GLY A 67 4.54 -15.27 -6.38
CA GLY A 67 3.55 -14.30 -6.87
C GLY A 67 2.54 -13.76 -5.86
N GLU A 68 2.35 -14.37 -4.69
CA GLU A 68 1.33 -13.92 -3.73
C GLU A 68 1.61 -12.52 -3.14
N CYS A 69 2.88 -12.13 -3.03
CA CYS A 69 3.25 -10.80 -2.54
C CYS A 69 3.00 -9.70 -3.58
N ALA A 70 3.10 -10.01 -4.88
CA ALA A 70 2.79 -9.06 -5.95
C ALA A 70 1.27 -8.90 -6.12
N GLY A 71 0.51 -10.00 -5.97
CA GLY A 71 -0.95 -9.99 -5.93
C GLY A 71 -1.48 -9.09 -4.80
N ALA A 72 -0.94 -9.25 -3.58
CA ALA A 72 -1.32 -8.41 -2.45
C ALA A 72 -1.06 -6.91 -2.71
N VAL A 73 0.04 -6.54 -3.38
CA VAL A 73 0.33 -5.14 -3.73
C VAL A 73 -0.63 -4.62 -4.80
N THR A 74 -0.95 -5.42 -5.82
CA THR A 74 -1.94 -5.03 -6.83
C THR A 74 -3.33 -4.87 -6.24
N ASP A 75 -3.69 -5.70 -5.26
CA ASP A 75 -4.95 -5.60 -4.53
C ASP A 75 -5.00 -4.32 -3.70
N MET A 76 -3.92 -3.98 -2.99
CA MET A 76 -3.81 -2.71 -2.26
C MET A 76 -3.98 -1.48 -3.17
N ILE A 77 -3.38 -1.48 -4.36
CA ILE A 77 -3.54 -0.40 -5.34
C ILE A 77 -5.00 -0.32 -5.81
N THR A 78 -5.60 -1.47 -6.14
CA THR A 78 -6.99 -1.58 -6.60
C THR A 78 -7.97 -1.08 -5.54
N ASP A 79 -7.76 -1.45 -4.29
CA ASP A 79 -8.58 -1.03 -3.17
C ASP A 79 -8.52 0.48 -2.96
N ARG A 80 -7.33 1.09 -3.05
CA ARG A 80 -7.16 2.53 -2.92
C ARG A 80 -7.77 3.31 -4.09
N ILE A 81 -7.68 2.78 -5.31
CA ILE A 81 -8.36 3.37 -6.48
C ILE A 81 -9.88 3.27 -6.33
N SER A 82 -10.39 2.12 -5.88
CA SER A 82 -11.82 1.93 -5.61
C SER A 82 -12.33 2.86 -4.51
N GLU A 83 -11.53 3.08 -3.47
CA GLU A 83 -11.79 4.05 -2.42
C GLU A 83 -11.86 5.48 -2.99
N ALA A 84 -10.93 5.85 -3.87
CA ALA A 84 -10.89 7.14 -4.52
C ALA A 84 -12.12 7.37 -5.42
N GLU A 85 -12.52 6.38 -6.21
CA GLU A 85 -13.72 6.42 -7.06
C GLU A 85 -14.99 6.58 -6.22
N ARG A 86 -15.10 5.81 -5.13
CA ARG A 86 -16.25 5.90 -4.22
C ARG A 86 -16.34 7.28 -3.58
N ALA A 87 -15.23 7.83 -3.11
CA ALA A 87 -15.19 9.18 -2.54
C ALA A 87 -15.57 10.22 -3.61
N HIS A 88 -15.07 10.10 -4.84
CA HIS A 88 -15.44 10.99 -5.95
C HIS A 88 -16.95 10.96 -6.25
N PHE A 89 -17.52 9.75 -6.30
CA PHE A 89 -18.94 9.55 -6.53
C PHE A 89 -19.80 10.15 -5.41
N GLN A 90 -19.39 9.98 -4.14
CA GLN A 90 -20.04 10.62 -3.00
C GLN A 90 -19.97 12.16 -3.08
N GLY A 91 -18.85 12.70 -3.56
CA GLY A 91 -18.72 14.14 -3.83
C GLY A 91 -19.72 14.64 -4.88
N LYS A 92 -19.90 13.90 -5.98
CA LYS A 92 -20.93 14.22 -7.01
C LYS A 92 -22.34 14.26 -6.43
N LEU A 93 -22.70 13.25 -5.65
CA LEU A 93 -24.01 13.19 -4.98
C LEU A 93 -24.22 14.33 -3.97
N SER A 94 -23.16 14.77 -3.30
CA SER A 94 -23.22 15.89 -2.35
C SER A 94 -23.38 17.23 -3.07
N LEU A 95 -22.75 17.38 -4.23
CA LEU A 95 -22.88 18.58 -5.07
C LEU A 95 -24.30 18.74 -5.60
N GLU A 96 -24.94 17.64 -6.03
CA GLU A 96 -26.36 17.64 -6.45
C GLU A 96 -27.32 18.09 -5.32
N LYS A 97 -26.93 17.84 -4.06
CA LYS A 97 -27.67 18.27 -2.87
C LYS A 97 -27.33 19.69 -2.42
N ASN A 98 -26.44 20.38 -3.13
CA ASN A 98 -25.87 21.68 -2.74
C ASN A 98 -25.12 21.65 -1.39
N ASP A 99 -24.63 20.49 -0.97
CA ASP A 99 -23.76 20.38 0.21
C ASP A 99 -22.30 20.58 -0.20
N PHE A 100 -21.90 21.84 -0.30
CA PHE A 100 -20.58 22.22 -0.80
C PHE A 100 -19.44 21.79 0.12
N LYS A 101 -19.68 21.79 1.44
CA LYS A 101 -18.70 21.37 2.43
C LYS A 101 -18.41 19.88 2.29
N GLU A 102 -19.46 19.06 2.28
CA GLU A 102 -19.33 17.61 2.15
C GLU A 102 -18.76 17.23 0.77
N THR A 103 -19.12 17.97 -0.29
CA THR A 103 -18.52 17.81 -1.63
C THR A 103 -17.00 17.99 -1.59
N GLY A 104 -16.53 19.07 -0.98
CA GLY A 104 -15.10 19.36 -0.84
C GLY A 104 -14.37 18.30 -0.01
N GLU A 105 -14.96 17.84 1.09
CA GLU A 105 -14.38 16.78 1.92
C GLU A 105 -14.26 15.45 1.16
N HIS A 106 -15.29 15.04 0.43
CA HIS A 106 -15.26 13.85 -0.40
C HIS A 106 -14.24 13.95 -1.55
N ALA A 107 -14.16 15.10 -2.21
CA ALA A 107 -13.17 15.34 -3.25
C ALA A 107 -11.73 15.26 -2.70
N LYS A 108 -11.47 15.87 -1.53
CA LYS A 108 -10.16 15.78 -0.86
C LYS A 108 -9.80 14.33 -0.48
N ARG A 109 -10.75 13.56 0.06
CA ARG A 109 -10.58 12.12 0.34
C ARG A 109 -10.24 11.33 -0.93
N SER A 110 -10.88 11.65 -2.05
CA SER A 110 -10.61 11.04 -3.34
C SER A 110 -9.18 11.32 -3.84
N VAL A 111 -8.70 12.55 -3.70
CA VAL A 111 -7.32 12.92 -4.05
C VAL A 111 -6.31 12.14 -3.21
N ILE A 112 -6.50 12.09 -1.88
CA ILE A 112 -5.59 11.39 -0.97
C ILE A 112 -5.56 9.89 -1.27
N ALA A 113 -6.71 9.26 -1.50
CA ALA A 113 -6.78 7.84 -1.86
C ALA A 113 -6.06 7.55 -3.19
N SER A 114 -6.20 8.44 -4.19
CA SER A 114 -5.46 8.35 -5.47
C SER A 114 -3.95 8.48 -5.25
N ALA A 115 -3.51 9.44 -4.44
CA ALA A 115 -2.11 9.62 -4.08
C ALA A 115 -1.53 8.38 -3.38
N ARG A 116 -2.26 7.82 -2.40
CA ARG A 116 -1.89 6.57 -1.73
C ARG A 116 -1.75 5.41 -2.72
N ALA A 117 -2.70 5.25 -3.65
CA ALA A 117 -2.64 4.18 -4.64
C ALA A 117 -1.34 4.22 -5.46
N LEU A 118 -0.93 5.42 -5.90
CA LEU A 118 0.29 5.59 -6.69
C LEU A 118 1.56 5.45 -5.84
N LEU A 119 1.53 5.82 -4.57
CA LEU A 119 2.68 5.68 -3.65
C LEU A 119 2.92 4.22 -3.19
N VAL A 120 1.89 3.38 -3.22
CA VAL A 120 2.05 1.92 -2.99
C VAL A 120 3.01 1.32 -4.03
N THR A 121 3.04 1.84 -5.26
CA THR A 121 3.96 1.39 -6.33
C THR A 121 5.43 1.65 -5.98
N GLU A 122 5.70 2.68 -5.17
CA GLU A 122 7.03 3.00 -4.65
C GLU A 122 7.31 2.38 -3.26
N GLY A 123 6.39 1.53 -2.79
CA GLY A 123 6.50 0.82 -1.54
C GLY A 123 6.33 1.69 -0.31
N MET A 124 5.49 2.72 -0.41
CA MET A 124 5.18 3.61 0.70
C MET A 124 3.69 3.56 1.04
N ASP A 125 3.41 3.44 2.34
CA ASP A 125 2.06 3.53 2.89
C ASP A 125 2.08 4.54 4.05
N PHE A 126 1.16 5.50 4.01
CA PHE A 126 1.15 6.67 4.89
C PHE A 126 -0.14 6.75 5.68
N ASN A 127 -0.02 6.82 7.00
CA ASN A 127 -1.15 7.09 7.90
C ASN A 127 -1.52 8.58 7.93
N ASP A 128 -0.54 9.46 7.73
CA ASP A 128 -0.75 10.91 7.70
C ASP A 128 -1.01 11.40 6.27
N ASP A 129 -2.15 12.06 6.08
CA ASP A 129 -2.58 12.55 4.76
C ASP A 129 -1.62 13.62 4.22
N TRP A 130 -1.04 14.46 5.09
CA TRP A 130 -0.16 15.55 4.66
C TRP A 130 1.21 15.04 4.22
N GLU A 131 1.79 14.09 4.95
CA GLU A 131 3.00 13.40 4.54
C GLU A 131 2.81 12.66 3.21
N CYS A 132 1.65 12.01 3.04
CA CYS A 132 1.27 11.37 1.79
C CYS A 132 1.30 12.35 0.61
N LEU A 133 0.65 13.50 0.73
CA LEU A 133 0.56 14.50 -0.35
C LEU A 133 1.94 15.10 -0.70
N LYS A 134 2.80 15.38 0.29
CA LYS A 134 4.18 15.83 0.03
C LYS A 134 4.99 14.79 -0.73
N LYS A 135 4.85 13.52 -0.36
CA LYS A 135 5.57 12.42 -1.02
C LYS A 135 5.04 12.19 -2.42
N PHE A 136 3.72 12.29 -2.61
CA PHE A 136 3.07 12.26 -3.91
C PHE A 136 3.60 13.36 -4.83
N GLN A 137 3.76 14.59 -4.34
CA GLN A 137 4.41 15.66 -5.11
C GLN A 137 5.82 15.24 -5.56
N SER A 138 6.69 14.89 -4.60
CA SER A 138 8.11 14.62 -4.91
C SER A 138 8.41 13.35 -5.71
N LEU A 139 7.54 12.33 -5.63
CA LEU A 139 7.83 10.99 -6.16
C LEU A 139 6.89 10.60 -7.30
N VAL A 140 5.80 11.33 -7.51
CA VAL A 140 4.83 11.06 -8.57
C VAL A 140 4.69 12.24 -9.51
N ILE A 141 4.48 13.46 -8.99
CA ILE A 141 4.32 14.64 -9.86
C ILE A 141 5.68 15.09 -10.42
N ASP A 142 6.67 15.31 -9.56
CA ASP A 142 8.00 15.79 -9.97
C ASP A 142 8.74 14.76 -10.83
N MET A 143 8.37 13.49 -10.69
CA MET A 143 8.85 12.38 -11.50
C MET A 143 8.02 12.17 -12.76
N GLU A 144 7.13 13.09 -13.13
CA GLU A 144 6.31 13.05 -14.37
C GLU A 144 5.54 11.73 -14.56
N ILE A 145 5.18 11.07 -13.46
CA ILE A 145 4.36 9.86 -13.47
C ILE A 145 2.90 10.23 -13.75
N VAL A 146 2.46 11.36 -13.19
CA VAL A 146 1.19 12.01 -13.51
C VAL A 146 1.45 13.40 -14.07
N ALA A 147 0.45 13.97 -14.73
CA ALA A 147 0.53 15.30 -15.29
C ALA A 147 0.83 16.36 -14.21
N ALA A 148 1.78 17.26 -14.50
CA ALA A 148 2.20 18.36 -13.62
C ALA A 148 1.04 19.29 -13.19
N LYS A 149 -0.08 19.28 -13.92
CA LYS A 149 -1.29 20.03 -13.56
C LYS A 149 -1.82 19.68 -12.16
N HIS A 150 -1.49 18.50 -11.63
CA HIS A 150 -1.92 18.07 -10.29
C HIS A 150 -1.15 18.74 -9.16
N ALA A 151 -0.02 19.43 -9.43
CA ALA A 151 0.71 20.15 -8.38
C ALA A 151 -0.18 21.20 -7.68
N LYS A 152 -1.03 21.90 -8.45
CA LYS A 152 -1.96 22.90 -7.93
C LYS A 152 -2.99 22.32 -6.93
N LEU A 153 -3.27 21.02 -7.00
CA LEU A 153 -4.14 20.35 -6.02
C LEU A 153 -3.49 20.40 -4.64
N ILE A 154 -2.20 20.06 -4.58
CA ILE A 154 -1.43 19.97 -3.33
C ILE A 154 -1.31 21.37 -2.69
N ASP A 155 -0.97 22.39 -3.48
CA ASP A 155 -0.95 23.77 -3.01
C ASP A 155 -2.31 24.23 -2.46
N SER A 156 -3.40 23.74 -3.07
CA SER A 156 -4.76 24.07 -2.64
C SER A 156 -5.16 23.40 -1.32
N PHE A 157 -4.53 22.29 -0.92
CA PHE A 157 -4.76 21.69 0.40
C PHE A 157 -4.27 22.60 1.54
N GLU A 158 -3.19 23.36 1.33
CA GLU A 158 -2.69 24.30 2.33
C GLU A 158 -3.47 25.63 2.33
N THR A 159 -3.80 26.10 1.13
CA THR A 159 -4.24 27.50 0.92
C THR A 159 -5.75 27.66 0.88
N THR A 160 -6.50 26.60 0.53
CA THR A 160 -7.95 26.67 0.35
C THR A 160 -8.67 25.99 1.53
N PRO A 161 -9.32 26.78 2.41
CA PRO A 161 -10.17 26.21 3.47
C PRO A 161 -11.35 25.43 2.88
N ASP A 162 -12.13 24.76 3.73
CA ASP A 162 -13.29 23.96 3.33
C ASP A 162 -14.16 24.65 2.26
N ALA A 163 -14.65 23.87 1.30
CA ALA A 163 -15.45 24.40 0.20
C ALA A 163 -16.77 25.01 0.72
N LYS A 164 -16.94 26.32 0.55
CA LYS A 164 -18.10 27.09 1.03
C LYS A 164 -19.10 27.45 -0.06
N ASP A 165 -18.72 27.25 -1.31
CA ASP A 165 -19.49 27.65 -2.48
C ASP A 165 -19.37 26.60 -3.60
N GLU A 166 -20.32 26.64 -4.52
CA GLU A 166 -20.43 25.71 -5.64
C GLU A 166 -19.19 25.72 -6.54
N LYS A 167 -18.56 26.88 -6.75
CA LYS A 167 -17.40 27.01 -7.62
C LYS A 167 -16.20 26.28 -7.03
N THR A 168 -15.93 26.48 -5.75
CA THR A 168 -14.84 25.84 -5.02
C THR A 168 -15.08 24.33 -4.90
N ALA A 169 -16.31 23.93 -4.57
CA ALA A 169 -16.69 22.51 -4.49
C ALA A 169 -16.59 21.81 -5.85
N GLY A 170 -17.09 22.44 -6.91
CA GLY A 170 -17.03 21.92 -8.28
C GLY A 170 -15.61 21.84 -8.82
N TRP A 171 -14.75 22.80 -8.47
CA TRP A 171 -13.33 22.75 -8.80
C TRP A 171 -12.65 21.54 -8.16
N TRP A 172 -12.77 21.37 -6.84
CA TRP A 172 -12.21 20.21 -6.13
C TRP A 172 -12.67 18.89 -6.73
N LEU A 173 -13.97 18.78 -7.02
CA LEU A 173 -14.55 17.58 -7.60
C LEU A 173 -14.03 17.29 -9.01
N THR A 174 -13.84 18.33 -9.83
CA THR A 174 -13.29 18.18 -11.18
C THR A 174 -11.86 17.65 -11.12
N GLU A 175 -11.00 18.31 -10.35
CA GLU A 175 -9.58 17.95 -10.24
C GLU A 175 -9.38 16.56 -9.61
N ALA A 176 -10.16 16.22 -8.57
CA ALA A 176 -10.14 14.89 -7.99
C ALA A 176 -10.49 13.81 -9.01
N GLY A 177 -11.49 14.07 -9.86
CA GLY A 177 -11.90 13.14 -10.92
C GLY A 177 -10.84 12.94 -11.99
N GLU A 178 -10.16 14.00 -12.40
CA GLU A 178 -9.05 13.91 -13.34
C GLU A 178 -7.90 13.07 -12.80
N LEU A 179 -7.56 13.23 -11.51
CA LEU A 179 -6.50 12.45 -10.87
C LEU A 179 -6.89 10.96 -10.74
N VAL A 180 -8.14 10.65 -10.39
CA VAL A 180 -8.64 9.27 -10.33
C VAL A 180 -8.50 8.58 -11.69
N GLU A 181 -8.94 9.25 -12.76
CA GLU A 181 -8.88 8.67 -14.12
C GLU A 181 -7.44 8.47 -14.59
N GLU A 182 -6.53 9.38 -14.24
CA GLU A 182 -5.11 9.22 -14.55
C GLU A 182 -4.47 8.08 -13.75
N SER A 183 -4.80 7.96 -12.45
CA SER A 183 -4.34 6.86 -11.58
C SER A 183 -4.79 5.49 -12.11
N LYS A 184 -6.03 5.39 -12.60
CA LYS A 184 -6.57 4.18 -13.23
C LYS A 184 -5.85 3.82 -14.54
N LYS A 185 -5.59 4.80 -15.40
CA LYS A 185 -4.83 4.56 -16.64
C LYS A 185 -3.44 4.01 -16.34
N ILE A 186 -2.79 4.57 -15.34
CA ILE A 186 -1.50 4.10 -14.87
C ILE A 186 -1.59 2.66 -14.35
N GLN A 187 -2.55 2.36 -13.47
CA GLN A 187 -2.75 1.01 -12.94
C GLN A 187 -3.01 -0.02 -14.05
N ASN A 188 -3.87 0.31 -15.01
CA ASN A 188 -4.17 -0.57 -16.15
C ASN A 188 -2.92 -0.83 -17.00
N THR A 189 -2.11 0.21 -17.21
CA THR A 189 -0.83 0.09 -17.94
C THR A 189 0.11 -0.84 -17.18
N MET A 190 0.27 -0.65 -15.88
CA MET A 190 1.08 -1.51 -14.99
C MET A 190 0.63 -2.98 -15.04
N GLN A 191 -0.67 -3.24 -14.93
CA GLN A 191 -1.24 -4.59 -15.01
C GLN A 191 -0.98 -5.23 -16.38
N SER A 192 -1.14 -4.47 -17.47
CA SER A 192 -0.91 -4.96 -18.83
C SER A 192 0.57 -5.28 -19.10
N GLU A 193 1.48 -4.45 -18.58
CA GLU A 193 2.93 -4.64 -18.72
C GLU A 193 3.51 -5.63 -17.70
N LYS A 194 2.70 -6.09 -16.73
CA LYS A 194 3.14 -6.87 -15.55
C LYS A 194 4.27 -6.18 -14.79
N THR A 195 4.23 -4.86 -14.70
CA THR A 195 5.21 -4.05 -13.97
C THR A 195 4.57 -3.50 -12.70
N LEU A 196 5.34 -3.47 -11.61
CA LEU A 196 4.94 -2.80 -10.36
C LEU A 196 5.40 -1.35 -10.29
N ARG A 197 6.00 -0.83 -11.37
CA ARG A 197 6.45 0.55 -11.48
C ARG A 197 5.77 1.30 -12.60
N ILE A 198 5.52 2.58 -12.33
CA ILE A 198 5.09 3.54 -13.31
C ILE A 198 6.35 4.06 -14.01
N ARG A 199 6.47 3.83 -15.32
CA ARG A 199 7.62 4.35 -16.07
C ARG A 199 7.48 5.87 -16.11
N VAL A 200 8.49 6.55 -15.57
CA VAL A 200 8.67 8.00 -15.70
C VAL A 200 9.01 8.32 -17.15
N GLY A 201 8.15 9.07 -17.82
CA GLY A 201 8.46 9.76 -19.08
C GLY A 201 8.58 8.86 -20.32
N GLY A 202 7.98 9.34 -21.41
CA GLY A 202 8.20 8.76 -22.73
C GLY A 202 9.67 8.90 -23.13
N ASP A 203 10.31 7.75 -23.35
CA ASP A 203 11.36 7.61 -24.35
C ASP A 203 11.49 6.12 -24.70
N ASP A 204 11.62 5.87 -25.99
CA ASP A 204 11.77 4.56 -26.61
C ASP A 204 12.78 3.67 -25.86
N PRO A 205 12.59 2.34 -25.80
CA PRO A 205 13.52 1.37 -25.20
C PRO A 205 14.91 1.27 -25.88
N LYS A 206 15.30 2.27 -26.68
CA LYS A 206 16.43 2.21 -27.61
C LYS A 206 17.45 3.32 -27.40
N ALA A 207 17.66 3.79 -26.17
CA ALA A 207 18.82 4.66 -25.89
C ALA A 207 19.28 4.61 -24.43
N LYS A 208 19.88 3.48 -24.01
CA LYS A 208 21.03 3.46 -23.07
C LYS A 208 21.62 2.05 -22.97
N ALA A 209 22.11 1.56 -24.09
CA ALA A 209 23.21 0.59 -24.09
C ALA A 209 24.50 1.39 -23.86
N GLY A 210 24.97 1.46 -22.62
CA GLY A 210 26.21 2.19 -22.31
C GLY A 210 26.56 2.23 -20.83
N GLU A 211 26.95 1.08 -20.26
CA GLU A 211 28.08 0.91 -19.33
C GLU A 211 28.12 -0.55 -18.83
N LYS A 212 28.87 -1.40 -19.54
CA LYS A 212 29.25 -2.73 -19.06
C LYS A 212 30.34 -2.58 -18.00
N ASN A 213 29.94 -2.26 -16.75
CA ASN A 213 30.65 -2.44 -15.46
C ASN A 213 30.26 -1.42 -14.38
N GLY A 214 29.02 -0.91 -14.38
CA GLY A 214 28.54 -0.04 -13.31
C GLY A 214 28.19 -0.84 -12.04
N LYS A 215 29.12 -0.91 -11.08
CA LYS A 215 28.78 -1.33 -9.71
C LYS A 215 27.86 -0.28 -9.09
N GLN A 216 26.63 -0.65 -8.76
CA GLN A 216 25.64 0.25 -8.15
C GLN A 216 25.41 -0.14 -6.69
N SER A 217 24.92 0.80 -5.87
CA SER A 217 24.52 0.51 -4.49
C SER A 217 23.14 1.11 -4.18
N ILE A 218 22.43 0.50 -3.23
CA ILE A 218 21.15 0.97 -2.69
C ILE A 218 21.13 0.76 -1.17
N ASP A 219 20.71 1.80 -0.45
CA ASP A 219 20.55 1.77 1.01
C ASP A 219 19.08 1.49 1.35
N LEU A 220 18.81 0.39 2.05
CA LEU A 220 17.48 -0.03 2.48
C LEU A 220 17.40 -0.21 4.00
N LEU A 221 18.27 0.43 4.78
CA LEU A 221 18.16 0.45 6.23
C LEU A 221 16.87 1.17 6.67
N GLY A 222 16.16 0.58 7.63
CA GLY A 222 14.83 1.00 8.07
C GLY A 222 13.69 0.64 7.11
N VAL A 223 13.97 0.03 5.96
CA VAL A 223 12.93 -0.34 4.97
C VAL A 223 12.33 -1.70 5.32
N LYS A 224 11.07 -1.69 5.74
CA LYS A 224 10.32 -2.88 6.15
C LYS A 224 10.07 -3.86 4.99
N CYS A 225 9.95 -5.14 5.31
CA CYS A 225 9.43 -6.14 4.36
C CYS A 225 7.96 -5.82 3.98
N PRO A 226 7.53 -6.11 2.73
CA PRO A 226 8.30 -6.71 1.64
C PRO A 226 9.09 -5.69 0.78
N PHE A 227 9.11 -4.42 1.17
CA PHE A 227 9.60 -3.33 0.32
C PHE A 227 11.11 -3.36 0.08
N ASN A 228 11.90 -3.89 1.01
CA ASN A 228 13.35 -4.08 0.82
C ASN A 228 13.65 -5.00 -0.38
N TYR A 229 12.94 -6.10 -0.51
CA TYR A 229 13.05 -7.02 -1.63
C TYR A 229 12.59 -6.35 -2.93
N VAL A 230 11.42 -5.71 -2.91
CA VAL A 230 10.84 -5.05 -4.09
C VAL A 230 11.81 -3.99 -4.63
N LYS A 231 12.37 -3.13 -3.77
CA LYS A 231 13.35 -2.11 -4.17
C LYS A 231 14.63 -2.72 -4.74
N THR A 232 15.11 -3.82 -4.16
CA THR A 232 16.27 -4.56 -4.67
C THR A 232 16.01 -5.11 -6.07
N LYS A 233 14.87 -5.77 -6.27
CA LYS A 233 14.46 -6.34 -7.55
C LYS A 233 14.34 -5.28 -8.64
N ILE A 234 13.64 -4.19 -8.35
CA ILE A 234 13.46 -3.09 -9.31
C ILE A 234 14.81 -2.51 -9.72
N LYS A 235 15.73 -2.32 -8.76
CA LYS A 235 17.07 -1.81 -9.06
C LYS A 235 17.80 -2.75 -10.01
N LEU A 236 17.76 -4.06 -9.76
CA LEU A 236 18.32 -5.06 -10.68
C LEU A 236 17.66 -5.02 -12.06
N GLU A 237 16.34 -4.88 -12.17
CA GLU A 237 15.65 -4.80 -13.46
C GLU A 237 16.14 -3.62 -14.33
N THR A 238 16.47 -2.48 -13.72
CA THR A 238 17.01 -1.31 -14.42
C THR A 238 18.48 -1.42 -14.84
N MET A 239 19.20 -2.43 -14.37
CA MET A 239 20.63 -2.59 -14.63
C MET A 239 20.91 -3.50 -15.84
N ALA A 240 22.10 -3.44 -16.43
CA ALA A 240 22.49 -4.38 -17.49
C ALA A 240 22.75 -5.78 -16.91
N SER A 241 22.44 -6.86 -17.64
CA SER A 241 22.85 -8.23 -17.25
C SER A 241 24.37 -8.29 -17.06
N GLY A 242 24.82 -8.99 -16.02
CA GLY A 242 26.22 -9.06 -15.56
C GLY A 242 26.70 -7.88 -14.71
N SER A 243 25.82 -6.94 -14.33
CA SER A 243 26.18 -5.84 -13.43
C SER A 243 26.00 -6.21 -11.95
N ILE A 244 26.73 -5.51 -11.07
CA ILE A 244 26.75 -5.77 -9.64
C ILE A 244 25.97 -4.70 -8.87
N LEU A 245 25.02 -5.13 -8.03
CA LEU A 245 24.29 -4.31 -7.07
C LEU A 245 24.72 -4.63 -5.64
N GLU A 246 25.08 -3.61 -4.87
CA GLU A 246 25.24 -3.68 -3.41
C GLU A 246 23.97 -3.16 -2.72
N VAL A 247 23.48 -3.87 -1.71
CA VAL A 247 22.24 -3.56 -0.98
C VAL A 247 22.56 -3.56 0.50
N LEU A 248 22.25 -2.47 1.21
CA LEU A 248 22.33 -2.42 2.67
C LEU A 248 20.98 -2.78 3.28
N LEU A 249 20.96 -3.73 4.22
CA LEU A 249 19.76 -4.30 4.82
C LEU A 249 19.90 -4.30 6.35
N ASP A 250 18.77 -4.14 7.05
CA ASP A 250 18.76 -4.33 8.50
C ASP A 250 18.95 -5.80 8.86
N ALA A 251 19.46 -6.05 10.08
CA ALA A 251 19.52 -7.38 10.66
C ALA A 251 18.11 -7.97 10.87
N GLY A 252 18.00 -9.30 10.79
CA GLY A 252 16.72 -10.02 10.93
C GLY A 252 16.06 -10.29 9.58
N GLU A 253 14.73 -10.18 9.52
CA GLU A 253 13.92 -10.54 8.35
C GLU A 253 14.44 -9.98 7.01
N PRO A 254 14.90 -8.71 6.89
CA PRO A 254 15.42 -8.18 5.63
C PRO A 254 16.65 -8.93 5.12
N SER A 255 17.63 -9.17 6.00
CA SER A 255 18.88 -9.87 5.68
C SER A 255 18.69 -11.34 5.31
N GLU A 256 17.59 -11.97 5.76
CA GLU A 256 17.27 -13.37 5.48
C GLU A 256 16.39 -13.54 4.23
N ASN A 257 15.36 -12.70 4.09
CA ASN A 257 14.35 -12.84 3.04
C ASN A 257 14.84 -12.30 1.70
N VAL A 258 15.51 -11.15 1.68
CA VAL A 258 15.92 -10.50 0.41
C VAL A 258 16.89 -11.37 -0.40
N PRO A 259 17.97 -11.95 0.17
CA PRO A 259 18.87 -12.80 -0.61
C PRO A 259 18.18 -14.05 -1.17
N ARG A 260 17.25 -14.65 -0.40
CA ARG A 260 16.48 -15.84 -0.84
C ARG A 260 15.58 -15.49 -2.02
N SER A 261 14.81 -14.42 -1.92
CA SER A 261 13.89 -14.00 -2.97
C SER A 261 14.64 -13.59 -4.25
N ILE A 262 15.79 -12.92 -4.12
CA ILE A 262 16.65 -12.56 -5.26
C ILE A 262 17.23 -13.79 -5.97
N LYS A 263 17.63 -14.80 -5.21
CA LYS A 263 18.08 -16.09 -5.77
C LYS A 263 16.94 -16.83 -6.48
N ASN A 264 15.72 -16.78 -5.93
CA ASN A 264 14.53 -17.38 -6.54
C ASN A 264 14.13 -16.68 -7.86
N ASP A 265 14.41 -15.38 -7.99
CA ASP A 265 14.23 -14.62 -9.23
C ASP A 265 15.34 -14.88 -10.27
N GLY A 266 16.29 -15.78 -9.97
CA GLY A 266 17.31 -16.23 -10.91
C GLY A 266 18.58 -15.38 -10.92
N HIS A 267 18.68 -14.34 -10.08
CA HIS A 267 19.89 -13.55 -9.93
C HIS A 267 20.93 -14.24 -9.03
N GLN A 268 22.21 -13.91 -9.23
CA GLN A 268 23.29 -14.53 -8.48
C GLN A 268 23.63 -13.70 -7.24
N VAL A 269 23.41 -14.27 -6.05
CA VAL A 269 23.90 -13.66 -4.81
C VAL A 269 25.40 -13.94 -4.69
N VAL A 270 26.21 -12.88 -4.80
CA VAL A 270 27.68 -12.94 -4.78
C VAL A 270 28.20 -12.98 -3.34
N SER A 271 27.67 -12.15 -2.44
CA SER A 271 28.06 -12.17 -1.03
C SER A 271 27.03 -11.52 -0.11
N LEU A 272 27.04 -11.90 1.17
CA LEU A 272 26.29 -11.26 2.24
C LEU A 272 27.25 -11.11 3.43
N LYS A 273 27.50 -9.87 3.88
CA LYS A 273 28.42 -9.58 4.98
C LYS A 273 27.79 -8.67 6.01
N GLU A 274 28.04 -8.93 7.28
CA GLU A 274 27.65 -8.02 8.36
C GLU A 274 28.73 -6.94 8.54
N GLU A 275 28.33 -5.66 8.47
CA GLU A 275 29.18 -4.49 8.67
C GLU A 275 28.45 -3.48 9.58
N ASN A 276 29.06 -3.13 10.71
CA ASN A 276 28.56 -2.10 11.63
C ASN A 276 27.09 -2.26 12.09
N GLY A 277 26.63 -3.50 12.30
CA GLY A 277 25.25 -3.78 12.76
C GLY A 277 24.20 -3.86 11.64
N HIS A 278 24.64 -3.82 10.38
CA HIS A 278 23.79 -3.96 9.20
C HIS A 278 24.38 -4.97 8.22
N TYR A 279 23.58 -5.44 7.26
CA TYR A 279 23.98 -6.45 6.29
C TYR A 279 24.18 -5.84 4.91
N LYS A 280 25.33 -6.12 4.31
CA LYS A 280 25.67 -5.75 2.94
C LYS A 280 25.54 -6.97 2.03
N LEU A 281 24.48 -6.98 1.24
CA LEU A 281 24.21 -7.98 0.20
C LEU A 281 24.80 -7.51 -1.14
N THR A 282 25.51 -8.38 -1.85
CA THR A 282 26.01 -8.15 -3.21
C THR A 282 25.34 -9.12 -4.17
N VAL A 283 24.72 -8.60 -5.21
CA VAL A 283 23.96 -9.36 -6.22
C VAL A 283 24.52 -9.07 -7.60
N GLU A 284 24.73 -10.11 -8.40
CA GLU A 284 25.01 -10.03 -9.82
C GLU A 284 23.71 -10.30 -10.60
N LYS A 285 23.38 -9.37 -11.50
CA LYS A 285 22.21 -9.51 -12.35
C LYS A 285 22.45 -10.61 -13.39
N ALA A 286 21.57 -11.60 -13.42
CA ALA A 286 21.47 -12.59 -14.51
C ALA A 286 21.23 -11.93 -15.88
#